data_AF-A0A957CR11-F1
#
_entry.id   AF-A0A957CR11-F1
#
_cell.length_a   1.000
_cell.length_b   1.000
_cell.length_c   1.000
_cell.angle_alpha   90.00
_cell.angle_beta   90.00
_cell.angle_gamma   90.00
#
_symmetry.space_group_name_H-M   'P 1'
#
loop_
_entity.id
_entity.type
_entity.pdbx_description
1 polymer ?
#
loop_
_entity_poly.entity_id
_entity_poly.type
_entity_poly.pdbx_seq_one_letter_code
_entity_poly.pdbx_strand_id
1 'polypeptide(L)'
;MGSQDEFHITSVIALHGIAADGDALLIGVQIDQHTGWGMCTGLFAQHSDGYNMAAVTRMMHTVVAPALKERPFTTIRDLFQRIDALTETITEPAPNRSPSVSRRQILAGQFHPQSQTPLVPRKRPLPPALRFGIGQAA
;
A
#
# COMPACT_ATOMS: atom_id res chain seq x y z
N MET A 1 -38.59 12.84 17.33
CA MET A 1 -37.65 12.14 16.44
C MET A 1 -36.47 13.08 16.28
N GLY A 2 -35.36 12.81 16.98
CA GLY A 2 -34.16 13.65 16.88
C GLY A 2 -33.46 13.38 15.55
N SER A 3 -33.10 14.44 14.83
CA SER A 3 -32.14 14.34 13.73
C SER A 3 -30.87 13.74 14.31
N GLN A 4 -30.44 12.59 13.80
CA GLN A 4 -29.09 12.14 14.08
C GLN A 4 -28.16 13.08 13.32
N ASP A 5 -27.26 13.74 14.05
CA ASP A 5 -26.27 14.61 13.44
C ASP A 5 -25.35 13.76 12.55
N GLU A 6 -25.28 14.11 11.27
CA GLU A 6 -24.40 13.46 10.29
C GLU A 6 -23.06 14.19 10.22
N PHE A 7 -21.97 13.46 10.41
CA PHE A 7 -20.62 13.98 10.37
C PHE A 7 -19.99 13.74 9.00
N HIS A 8 -19.36 14.77 8.42
CA HIS A 8 -18.76 14.69 7.10
C HIS A 8 -17.24 14.84 7.17
N ILE A 9 -16.53 13.84 6.68
CA ILE A 9 -15.07 13.96 6.46
C ILE A 9 -14.87 14.82 5.22
N THR A 10 -14.31 16.01 5.39
CA THR A 10 -14.06 16.95 4.28
C THR A 10 -12.64 16.80 3.75
N SER A 11 -11.69 16.48 4.65
CA SER A 11 -10.28 16.33 4.31
C SER A 11 -9.62 15.21 5.10
N VAL A 12 -8.72 14.49 4.43
CA VAL A 12 -7.81 13.53 5.05
C VAL A 12 -6.43 13.81 4.45
N ILE A 13 -5.43 13.99 5.30
CA ILE A 13 -4.06 14.27 4.91
C ILE A 13 -3.17 13.22 5.58
N ALA A 14 -2.37 12.51 4.79
CA ALA A 14 -1.33 11.62 5.27
C ALA A 14 0.05 12.21 4.96
N LEU A 15 0.93 12.26 5.96
CA LEU A 15 2.30 12.75 5.83
C LEU A 15 3.28 11.73 6.42
N HIS A 16 4.44 11.62 5.77
CA HIS A 16 5.59 10.93 6.36
C HIS A 16 6.21 11.85 7.42
N GLY A 17 6.29 11.35 8.65
CA GLY A 17 7.00 11.98 9.76
C GLY A 17 8.12 11.09 10.29
N ILE A 18 8.90 11.64 11.22
CA ILE A 18 9.96 10.92 11.93
C ILE A 18 9.64 11.01 13.42
N ALA A 19 9.57 9.85 14.09
CA ALA A 19 9.39 9.71 15.53
C ALA A 19 10.67 9.19 16.20
N ALA A 20 10.67 9.10 17.53
CA ALA A 20 11.83 8.68 18.32
C ALA A 20 12.31 7.25 18.00
N ASP A 21 11.39 6.40 17.54
CA ASP A 21 11.58 4.99 17.19
C ASP A 21 11.74 4.74 15.68
N GLY A 22 11.81 5.80 14.87
CA GLY A 22 12.03 5.72 13.42
C GLY A 22 10.95 6.40 12.60
N ASP A 23 10.57 5.79 11.49
CA ASP A 23 9.54 6.34 10.61
C ASP A 23 8.15 6.35 11.26
N ALA A 24 7.38 7.40 10.99
CA ALA A 24 6.01 7.56 11.47
C ALA A 24 5.07 8.02 10.35
N LEU A 25 3.81 7.64 10.45
CA LEU A 25 2.75 8.13 9.59
C LEU A 25 1.86 9.09 10.38
N LEU A 26 1.80 10.35 9.94
CA LEU A 26 0.91 11.37 10.51
C LEU A 26 -0.36 11.44 9.67
N ILE A 27 -1.52 11.36 10.32
CA ILE A 27 -2.82 11.43 9.67
C ILE A 27 -3.61 12.58 10.28
N GLY A 28 -3.93 13.58 9.47
CA GLY A 28 -4.88 14.64 9.79
C GLY A 28 -6.24 14.33 9.18
N VAL A 29 -7.31 14.48 9.95
CA VAL A 29 -8.69 14.31 9.47
C VAL A 29 -9.48 15.55 9.85
N GLN A 30 -10.14 16.15 8.87
CA GLN A 30 -11.07 17.25 9.06
C GLN A 30 -12.50 16.71 8.95
N ILE A 31 -13.26 16.86 10.03
CA ILE A 31 -14.67 16.50 10.15
C ILE A 31 -15.43 17.81 10.35
N ASP A 32 -16.21 18.23 9.36
CA ASP A 32 -16.88 19.54 9.35
C ASP A 32 -15.90 20.69 9.66
N GLN A 33 -16.08 21.37 10.80
CA GLN A 33 -15.22 22.47 11.28
C GLN A 33 -14.12 22.03 12.26
N HIS A 34 -14.05 20.74 12.58
CA HIS A 34 -13.09 20.19 13.53
C HIS A 34 -11.95 19.46 12.81
N THR A 35 -10.73 19.61 13.33
CA THR A 35 -9.56 18.90 12.82
C THR A 35 -8.96 18.06 13.93
N GLY A 36 -8.77 16.77 13.67
CA GLY A 36 -8.05 15.84 14.52
C GLY A 36 -6.76 15.38 13.85
N TRP A 37 -5.73 15.13 14.64
CA TRP A 37 -4.48 14.54 14.18
C TRP A 37 -4.18 13.27 14.96
N GLY A 38 -3.70 12.25 14.25
CA GLY A 38 -3.22 10.99 14.80
C GLY A 38 -1.84 10.67 14.25
N MET A 39 -1.05 9.97 15.05
CA MET A 39 0.27 9.48 14.65
C MET A 39 0.31 7.96 14.83
N CYS A 40 0.83 7.28 13.83
CA CYS A 40 1.12 5.85 13.89
C CYS A 40 2.65 5.68 13.85
N THR A 41 3.22 5.17 14.95
CA THR A 41 4.65 4.82 15.08
C THR A 41 4.81 3.30 15.12
N GLY A 42 6.03 2.79 15.10
CA GLY A 42 6.30 1.36 15.26
C GLY A 42 5.91 0.44 14.08
N LEU A 43 5.26 0.97 13.04
CA LEU A 43 4.91 0.25 11.80
C LEU A 43 6.13 -0.39 11.08
N PHE A 44 7.34 0.09 11.39
CA PHE A 44 8.56 -0.22 10.63
C PHE A 44 9.67 -0.87 11.48
N ALA A 45 9.45 -1.06 12.79
CA ALA A 45 10.48 -1.57 13.69
C ALA A 45 10.69 -3.10 13.59
N GLN A 46 9.76 -3.84 12.97
CA GLN A 46 9.76 -5.31 13.04
C GLN A 46 9.89 -6.06 11.70
N HIS A 47 9.94 -5.37 10.55
CA HIS A 47 10.08 -6.04 9.25
C HIS A 47 11.34 -5.56 8.52
N SER A 48 12.26 -6.50 8.30
CA SER A 48 13.53 -6.32 7.56
C SER A 48 13.33 -5.88 6.10
N ASP A 49 12.12 -6.05 5.57
CA ASP A 49 11.68 -5.49 4.30
C ASP A 49 10.86 -4.23 4.60
N GLY A 50 11.56 -3.12 4.82
CA GLY A 50 10.95 -1.84 5.18
C GLY A 50 9.79 -1.50 4.24
N TYR A 51 8.59 -1.33 4.81
CA TYR A 51 7.45 -0.81 4.06
C TYR A 51 7.83 0.53 3.44
N ASN A 52 7.59 0.67 2.14
CA ASN A 52 7.85 1.91 1.44
C ASN A 52 6.83 2.96 1.92
N MET A 53 7.26 3.87 2.79
CA MET A 53 6.40 4.91 3.35
C MET A 53 5.74 5.74 2.24
N ALA A 54 6.44 6.03 1.14
CA ALA A 54 5.86 6.74 0.01
C ALA A 54 4.72 5.94 -0.66
N ALA A 55 4.76 4.61 -0.63
CA ALA A 55 3.66 3.77 -1.08
C ALA A 55 2.47 3.82 -0.12
N VAL A 56 2.71 3.78 1.19
CA VAL A 56 1.67 3.90 2.22
C VAL A 56 1.00 5.26 2.18
N THR A 57 1.77 6.35 2.17
CA THR A 57 1.25 7.72 2.05
C THR A 57 0.44 7.88 0.76
N ARG A 58 0.92 7.36 -0.37
CA ARG A 58 0.16 7.36 -1.62
C ARG A 58 -1.14 6.58 -1.52
N MET A 59 -1.13 5.38 -0.94
CA MET A 59 -2.34 4.57 -0.73
C MET A 59 -3.37 5.30 0.13
N MET A 60 -2.93 5.98 1.19
CA MET A 60 -3.80 6.81 2.01
C MET A 60 -4.49 7.90 1.19
N HIS A 61 -3.76 8.60 0.32
CA HIS A 61 -4.33 9.67 -0.52
C HIS A 61 -5.20 9.16 -1.68
N THR A 62 -4.89 7.99 -2.25
CA THR A 62 -5.56 7.50 -3.47
C THR A 62 -6.72 6.56 -3.20
N VAL A 63 -6.72 5.85 -2.07
CA VAL A 63 -7.72 4.81 -1.76
C VAL A 63 -8.50 5.18 -0.50
N VAL A 64 -7.80 5.37 0.62
CA VAL A 64 -8.45 5.51 1.93
C VAL A 64 -9.15 6.87 2.06
N ALA A 65 -8.46 7.96 1.76
CA ALA A 65 -9.00 9.32 1.88
C ALA A 65 -10.26 9.53 1.02
N PRO A 66 -10.31 9.13 -0.27
CA PRO A 66 -11.54 9.21 -1.06
C PRO A 66 -12.67 8.38 -0.45
N ALA A 67 -12.41 7.11 -0.09
CA ALA A 67 -13.44 6.21 0.44
C ALA A 67 -14.06 6.73 1.75
N LEU A 68 -13.26 7.36 2.62
CA LEU A 68 -13.75 7.97 3.85
C LEU A 68 -14.59 9.23 3.62
N LYS A 69 -14.39 9.95 2.51
CA LYS A 69 -15.13 11.17 2.17
C LYS A 69 -16.47 10.90 1.47
N GLU A 70 -16.64 9.73 0.86
CA GLU A 70 -17.82 9.44 0.02
C GLU A 70 -19.15 9.45 0.77
N ARG A 71 -19.15 9.17 2.07
CA ARG A 71 -20.39 9.04 2.84
C ARG A 71 -20.25 9.64 4.24
N PRO A 72 -21.25 10.38 4.74
CA PRO A 72 -21.27 10.78 6.15
C PRO A 72 -21.37 9.57 7.07
N PHE A 73 -21.03 9.77 8.34
CA PHE A 73 -21.22 8.78 9.40
C PHE A 73 -22.00 9.41 10.55
N THR A 74 -22.80 8.63 11.27
CA THR A 74 -23.59 9.12 12.41
C THR A 74 -22.94 8.72 13.73
N THR A 75 -22.21 7.61 13.75
CA THR A 75 -21.48 7.16 14.93
C THR A 75 -20.02 6.83 14.63
N ILE A 76 -19.17 6.94 15.65
CA ILE A 76 -17.77 6.50 15.57
C ILE A 76 -17.65 5.01 15.20
N ARG A 77 -18.62 4.19 15.62
CA ARG A 77 -18.65 2.76 15.28
C ARG A 77 -18.79 2.54 13.77
N ASP A 78 -19.63 3.32 13.09
CA ASP A 78 -19.82 3.20 11.63
C ASP A 78 -18.54 3.58 10.89
N LEU A 79 -17.82 4.58 11.39
CA LEU A 79 -16.52 4.96 10.84
C LEU A 79 -15.50 3.82 10.98
N PHE A 80 -15.40 3.19 12.16
CA PHE A 80 -14.51 2.05 12.36
C PHE A 80 -14.87 0.86 11.46
N GLN A 81 -16.14 0.50 11.34
CA GLN A 81 -16.57 -0.60 10.46
C GLN A 81 -16.19 -0.36 9.00
N ARG A 82 -16.22 0.90 8.53
CA ARG A 82 -15.76 1.25 7.18
C ARG A 82 -14.25 1.11 7.04
N ILE A 83 -13.49 1.54 8.05
CA ILE A 83 -12.02 1.39 8.07
C ILE A 83 -11.65 -0.10 8.05
N ASP A 84 -12.34 -0.94 8.82
CA ASP A 84 -12.12 -2.38 8.85
C ASP A 84 -12.41 -3.02 7.48
N ALA A 85 -13.55 -2.69 6.87
CA ALA A 85 -13.90 -3.17 5.53
C ALA A 85 -12.89 -2.71 4.46
N LEU A 86 -12.39 -1.47 4.54
CA LEU A 86 -11.34 -0.98 3.66
C LEU A 86 -10.03 -1.76 3.87
N THR A 87 -9.69 -2.06 5.12
CA THR A 87 -8.48 -2.81 5.45
C THR A 87 -8.55 -4.21 4.84
N GLU A 88 -9.66 -4.93 5.02
CA GLU A 88 -9.87 -6.26 4.42
C GLU A 88 -9.65 -6.25 2.90
N THR A 89 -10.22 -5.29 2.18
CA THR A 89 -10.07 -5.18 0.71
C THR A 89 -8.64 -4.89 0.24
N ILE A 90 -7.81 -4.27 1.09
CA ILE A 90 -6.41 -3.96 0.79
C ILE A 90 -5.51 -5.16 1.13
N THR A 91 -5.82 -5.91 2.19
CA THR A 91 -5.04 -7.09 2.61
C THR A 91 -5.33 -8.37 1.83
N GLU A 92 -6.48 -8.51 1.18
CA GLU A 92 -6.71 -9.68 0.32
C GLU A 92 -5.79 -9.63 -0.91
N PRO A 93 -4.84 -10.58 -1.06
CA PRO A 93 -4.09 -10.68 -2.31
C PRO A 93 -5.11 -11.02 -3.39
N ALA A 94 -5.19 -10.18 -4.42
CA ALA A 94 -6.02 -10.45 -5.60
C ALA A 94 -5.82 -11.93 -5.98
N PRO A 95 -6.90 -12.75 -6.04
CA PRO A 95 -6.75 -14.15 -6.40
C PRO A 95 -6.00 -14.18 -7.72
N ASN A 96 -4.84 -14.84 -7.71
CA ASN A 96 -3.95 -14.94 -8.85
C ASN A 96 -4.72 -15.70 -9.94
N ARG A 97 -5.53 -14.97 -10.72
CA ARG A 97 -6.26 -15.49 -11.88
C ARG A 97 -5.23 -15.70 -12.97
N SER A 98 -4.35 -16.68 -12.76
CA SER A 98 -3.66 -17.33 -13.85
C SER A 98 -4.78 -17.88 -14.75
N PRO A 99 -4.96 -17.36 -15.97
CA PRO A 99 -5.96 -17.92 -16.86
C PRO A 99 -5.63 -19.40 -17.04
N SER A 100 -6.58 -20.28 -16.74
CA SER A 100 -6.42 -21.72 -16.92
C SER A 100 -6.34 -22.00 -18.42
N VAL A 101 -5.12 -22.04 -18.95
CA VAL A 101 -4.89 -22.35 -20.36
C VAL A 101 -5.26 -23.80 -20.59
N SER A 102 -6.24 -24.07 -21.45
CA SER A 102 -6.61 -25.44 -21.76
C SER A 102 -5.49 -26.11 -22.56
N ARG A 103 -5.26 -27.41 -22.36
CA ARG A 103 -4.22 -28.18 -23.08
C ARG A 103 -4.33 -28.04 -24.60
N ARG A 104 -5.54 -27.82 -25.11
CA ARG A 104 -5.84 -27.59 -26.54
C ARG A 104 -5.33 -26.23 -27.04
N GLN A 105 -5.32 -25.19 -26.20
CA GLN A 105 -4.79 -23.86 -26.55
C GLN A 105 -3.25 -23.83 -26.59
N ILE A 106 -2.59 -24.63 -25.74
CA ILE A 106 -1.13 -24.81 -25.75
C ILE A 106 -0.71 -25.51 -27.06
N LEU A 107 -1.42 -26.59 -27.42
CA LEU A 107 -1.11 -27.37 -28.63
C LEU A 107 -1.44 -26.63 -29.93
N ALA A 108 -2.37 -25.67 -29.91
CA ALA A 108 -2.73 -24.86 -31.07
C ALA A 108 -1.75 -23.69 -31.34
N GLY A 109 -0.68 -23.54 -30.56
CA GLY A 109 0.29 -22.44 -30.73
C GLY A 109 -0.27 -21.04 -30.44
N GLN A 110 -1.49 -20.95 -29.88
CA GLN A 110 -2.18 -19.69 -29.59
C GLN A 110 -1.81 -19.10 -28.23
N PHE A 111 -0.98 -19.79 -27.44
CA PHE A 111 -0.38 -19.19 -26.25
C PHE A 111 0.77 -18.29 -26.69
N HIS A 112 0.46 -17.05 -27.03
CA HIS A 112 1.44 -15.97 -26.99
C HIS A 112 1.59 -15.61 -25.51
N PRO A 113 2.69 -15.96 -24.82
CA PRO A 113 2.95 -15.34 -23.53
C PRO A 113 2.94 -13.84 -23.79
N GLN A 114 1.99 -13.11 -23.20
CA GLN A 114 2.04 -11.66 -23.21
C GLN A 114 3.43 -11.29 -22.72
N SER A 115 4.19 -10.66 -23.61
CA SER A 115 5.56 -10.27 -23.38
C SER A 115 5.65 -9.62 -22.02
N GLN A 116 6.24 -10.34 -21.05
CA GLN A 116 6.80 -9.70 -19.88
C GLN A 116 7.68 -8.59 -20.43
N THR A 117 7.36 -7.34 -20.09
CA THR A 117 8.27 -6.21 -20.20
C THR A 117 9.68 -6.70 -19.92
N PRO A 118 10.68 -6.40 -20.78
CA PRO A 118 12.01 -6.95 -20.62
C PRO A 118 12.46 -6.66 -19.19
N LEU A 119 12.74 -7.73 -18.44
CA LEU A 119 13.42 -7.65 -17.17
C LEU A 119 14.69 -6.86 -17.44
N VAL A 120 14.69 -5.58 -17.05
CA VAL A 120 15.91 -4.79 -16.96
C VAL A 120 16.87 -5.68 -16.18
N PRO A 121 18.02 -6.09 -16.74
CA PRO A 121 18.96 -6.91 -16.01
C PRO A 121 19.38 -6.07 -14.80
N ARG A 122 18.85 -6.40 -13.62
CA ARG A 122 19.34 -5.85 -12.36
C ARG A 122 20.83 -6.21 -12.35
N LYS A 123 21.67 -5.19 -12.52
CA LYS A 123 23.13 -5.30 -12.38
C LYS A 123 23.38 -6.03 -11.07
N ARG A 124 23.73 -7.32 -11.16
CA ARG A 124 24.20 -8.06 -9.99
C ARG A 124 25.38 -7.24 -9.45
N PRO A 125 25.42 -6.89 -8.15
CA PRO A 125 26.64 -6.36 -7.59
C PRO A 125 27.75 -7.35 -7.90
N LEU A 126 28.79 -6.88 -8.59
CA LEU A 126 29.97 -7.71 -8.91
C LEU A 126 30.42 -8.41 -7.62
N PRO A 127 30.66 -9.74 -7.65
CA PRO A 127 31.20 -10.45 -6.50
C PRO A 127 32.49 -9.76 -6.04
N PRO A 128 32.73 -9.64 -4.72
CA PRO A 128 33.81 -8.80 -4.17
C PRO A 128 35.20 -9.11 -4.73
N ALA A 129 35.46 -10.35 -5.17
CA ALA A 129 36.70 -10.74 -5.84
C ALA A 129 37.00 -9.93 -7.13
N LEU A 130 35.97 -9.49 -7.86
CA LEU A 130 36.12 -8.64 -9.05
C LEU A 130 36.22 -7.14 -8.72
N ARG A 131 35.92 -6.71 -7.49
CA ARG A 131 35.96 -5.30 -7.10
C ARG A 131 37.37 -4.78 -6.83
N PHE A 132 38.31 -5.68 -6.50
CA PHE A 132 39.67 -5.34 -6.09
C PHE A 132 40.76 -5.82 -7.05
N GLY A 133 40.41 -6.25 -8.28
CA GLY A 133 41.40 -6.61 -9.30
C GLY A 133 42.29 -7.81 -8.93
N ILE A 134 41.86 -8.69 -8.03
CA ILE A 134 42.61 -9.90 -7.69
C ILE A 134 42.20 -11.00 -8.67
N GLY A 135 42.93 -11.10 -9.78
CA GLY A 135 42.87 -12.27 -10.64
C GLY A 135 43.24 -13.51 -9.82
N GLN A 136 42.39 -14.54 -9.83
CA GLN A 136 42.85 -15.86 -9.45
C GLN A 136 43.84 -16.32 -10.52
N ALA A 137 45.11 -16.32 -10.16
CA ALA A 137 46.14 -17.06 -10.87
C ALA A 137 45.82 -18.56 -10.71
N ALA A 138 45.84 -19.27 -11.84
CA ALA A 138 45.96 -20.73 -11.87
C ALA A 138 47.41 -21.15 -11.57
#